data_AF-A0A964GE98-F1
#
_entry.id   AF-A0A964GE98-F1
#
_cell.length_a   1.000
_cell.length_b   1.000
_cell.length_c   1.000
_cell.angle_alpha   90.00
_cell.angle_beta   90.00
_cell.angle_gamma   90.00
#
_symmetry.space_group_name_H-M   'P 1'
#
loop_
_entity.id
_entity.type
_entity.pdbx_description
1 polymer ?
#
loop_
_entity_poly.entity_id
_entity_poly.type
_entity_poly.pdbx_seq_one_letter_code
_entity_poly.pdbx_strand_id
1 'polypeptide(L)'
;MSEDSKSQTQYKREPAVRLFAQELSQTTVAVSKEQGDKADRFAPSYSYSPTGARINRVFMVGTLTEIDEIGGDSNFIKGRLAKTIRQALPAFVAIVGKPNIYKPKDGGSYTSIRPESVQIVDLKAVEMFTAETAKRTVERISLLKKAISDSNCSEDLKLVIAAYNPNIEDLKNVVRVAIGKISPNTNSQTTTNGDGGGVKTQPPAPDKGVSKDAAKVEPPKDQNVISAHTLLKDMCALSEDGTVGGSVFVDRIVQRKLASADTALTLIKSVMDQGLAYEPKMGRLKAVA
;
A
#
# COMPACT_ATOMS: atom_id res chain seq x y z
N MET A 1 -39.72 -32.61 -21.31
CA MET A 1 -38.51 -32.50 -20.46
C MET A 1 -37.43 -31.92 -21.36
N SER A 2 -37.14 -30.64 -21.18
CA SER A 2 -36.17 -29.91 -22.00
C SER A 2 -35.04 -29.52 -21.05
N GLU A 3 -33.91 -30.19 -21.17
CA GLU A 3 -32.72 -29.91 -20.35
C GLU A 3 -32.08 -28.61 -20.85
N ASP A 4 -32.12 -27.57 -20.00
CA ASP A 4 -31.39 -26.32 -20.22
C ASP A 4 -29.88 -26.57 -20.14
N SER A 5 -29.26 -26.65 -21.31
CA SER A 5 -27.80 -26.60 -21.49
C SER A 5 -27.25 -25.25 -21.02
N LYS A 6 -26.83 -25.16 -19.76
CA LYS A 6 -26.02 -24.03 -19.26
C LYS A 6 -24.69 -23.99 -20.01
N SER A 7 -24.51 -22.96 -20.83
CA SER A 7 -23.23 -22.66 -21.47
C SER A 7 -22.15 -22.47 -20.39
N GLN A 8 -21.15 -23.35 -20.38
CA GLN A 8 -19.95 -23.14 -19.56
C GLN A 8 -19.16 -21.97 -20.17
N THR A 9 -19.27 -20.80 -19.54
CA THR A 9 -18.45 -19.63 -19.89
C THR A 9 -16.98 -19.99 -19.65
N GLN A 10 -16.21 -20.17 -20.72
CA GLN A 10 -14.79 -20.48 -20.64
C GLN A 10 -14.06 -19.29 -19.97
N TYR A 11 -13.56 -19.49 -18.75
CA TYR A 11 -12.81 -18.48 -18.00
C TYR A 11 -11.49 -18.15 -18.72
N LYS A 12 -11.49 -17.11 -19.55
CA LYS A 12 -10.28 -16.59 -20.20
C LYS A 12 -9.49 -15.72 -19.21
N ARG A 13 -8.26 -16.12 -18.89
CA ARG A 13 -7.40 -15.38 -17.96
C ARG A 13 -7.02 -14.02 -18.57
N GLU A 14 -7.46 -12.93 -17.95
CA GLU A 14 -7.13 -11.56 -18.40
C GLU A 14 -5.66 -11.22 -18.17
N PRO A 15 -4.95 -10.59 -19.12
CA PRO A 15 -3.52 -10.27 -18.99
C PRO A 15 -3.25 -9.30 -17.82
N ALA A 16 -2.03 -9.38 -17.27
CA ALA A 16 -1.62 -8.45 -16.22
C ALA A 16 -1.39 -7.04 -16.80
N VAL A 17 -1.93 -6.03 -16.11
CA VAL A 17 -1.84 -4.63 -16.51
C VAL A 17 -0.55 -4.03 -15.95
N ARG A 18 0.21 -3.35 -16.80
CA ARG A 18 1.42 -2.62 -16.38
C ARG A 18 1.05 -1.29 -15.74
N LEU A 19 1.60 -1.04 -14.56
CA LEU A 19 1.30 0.14 -13.74
C LEU A 19 2.57 0.63 -13.07
N PHE A 20 2.72 1.95 -12.94
CA PHE A 20 3.73 2.53 -12.06
C PHE A 20 3.32 2.37 -10.59
N ALA A 21 4.31 2.32 -9.69
CA ALA A 21 4.06 2.22 -8.26
C ALA A 21 3.19 3.38 -7.74
N GLN A 22 3.46 4.59 -8.22
CA GLN A 22 2.67 5.78 -7.89
C GLN A 22 1.20 5.61 -8.30
N GLU A 23 0.92 5.14 -9.51
CA GLU A 23 -0.44 4.90 -9.99
C GLU A 23 -1.17 3.83 -9.16
N LEU A 24 -0.49 2.73 -8.83
CA LEU A 24 -1.08 1.67 -8.01
C LEU A 24 -1.39 2.17 -6.59
N SER A 25 -0.50 2.97 -6.00
CA SER A 25 -0.69 3.52 -4.64
C SER A 25 -1.93 4.42 -4.52
N GLN A 26 -2.35 5.03 -5.62
CA GLN A 26 -3.53 5.90 -5.70
C GLN A 26 -4.82 5.14 -6.08
N THR A 27 -4.75 3.84 -6.30
CA THR A 27 -5.92 3.03 -6.68
C THR A 27 -6.75 2.72 -5.43
N THR A 28 -7.95 3.30 -5.34
CA THR A 28 -8.87 3.17 -4.19
C THR A 28 -10.24 2.56 -4.54
N VAL A 29 -10.55 2.44 -5.83
CA VAL A 29 -11.78 1.85 -6.34
C VAL A 29 -11.59 0.36 -6.56
N ALA A 30 -12.38 -0.44 -5.84
CA ALA A 30 -12.49 -1.87 -6.01
C ALA A 30 -13.97 -2.22 -6.22
N VAL A 31 -14.25 -3.04 -7.24
CA VAL A 31 -15.59 -3.53 -7.56
C VAL A 31 -15.53 -5.05 -7.54
N SER A 32 -16.32 -5.65 -6.64
CA SER A 32 -16.66 -7.07 -6.64
C SER A 32 -18.13 -7.19 -7.07
N LYS A 33 -18.49 -8.20 -7.89
CA LYS A 33 -19.90 -8.51 -8.17
C LYS A 33 -20.57 -9.21 -6.97
N GLU A 34 -20.31 -8.74 -5.76
CA GLU A 34 -20.88 -9.24 -4.51
C GLU A 34 -22.24 -8.60 -4.19
N GLN A 35 -22.68 -7.60 -4.96
CA GLN A 35 -23.98 -6.96 -4.77
C GLN A 35 -25.08 -7.71 -5.54
N GLY A 36 -25.69 -8.71 -4.86
CA GLY A 36 -26.93 -9.39 -5.27
C GLY A 36 -27.15 -10.73 -4.54
N ASP A 37 -28.41 -11.13 -4.35
CA ASP A 37 -28.87 -12.35 -3.60
C ASP A 37 -28.37 -13.70 -4.15
N LYS A 38 -27.56 -13.70 -5.21
CA LYS A 38 -26.82 -14.86 -5.72
C LYS A 38 -25.36 -14.48 -5.89
N ALA A 39 -24.67 -14.27 -4.77
CA ALA A 39 -23.24 -14.02 -4.72
C ALA A 39 -22.48 -15.23 -5.26
N ASP A 40 -22.09 -15.18 -6.53
CA ASP A 40 -21.12 -16.11 -7.08
C ASP A 40 -19.76 -15.79 -6.44
N ARG A 41 -19.32 -16.63 -5.49
CA ARG A 41 -18.02 -16.50 -4.81
C ARG A 41 -16.83 -16.58 -5.77
N PHE A 42 -17.06 -16.97 -7.03
CA PHE A 42 -16.07 -17.01 -8.09
C PHE A 42 -16.09 -15.78 -9.01
N ALA A 43 -16.93 -14.78 -8.71
CA ALA A 43 -16.99 -13.57 -9.50
C ALA A 43 -15.66 -12.79 -9.42
N PRO A 44 -15.10 -12.39 -10.58
CA PRO A 44 -13.83 -11.66 -10.60
C PRO A 44 -13.96 -10.28 -9.95
N SER A 45 -13.01 -9.94 -9.09
CA SER A 45 -12.83 -8.59 -8.57
C SER A 45 -11.96 -7.76 -9.50
N TYR A 46 -12.32 -6.49 -9.65
CA TYR A 46 -11.58 -5.51 -10.43
C TYR A 46 -11.25 -4.30 -9.58
N SER A 47 -10.06 -3.76 -9.77
CA SER A 47 -9.67 -2.45 -9.25
C SER A 47 -9.52 -1.46 -10.40
N TYR A 48 -9.79 -0.19 -10.15
CA TYR A 48 -9.72 0.85 -11.18
C TYR A 48 -8.74 1.94 -10.79
N SER A 49 -7.71 2.17 -11.61
CA SER A 49 -6.69 3.19 -11.33
C SER A 49 -7.16 4.60 -11.71
N PRO A 50 -6.52 5.66 -11.17
CA PRO A 50 -6.80 7.05 -11.57
C PRO A 50 -6.60 7.33 -13.07
N THR A 51 -5.78 6.54 -13.76
CA THR A 51 -5.58 6.71 -15.23
C THR A 51 -6.66 5.99 -16.05
N GLY A 52 -7.59 5.28 -15.40
CA GLY A 52 -8.64 4.51 -16.07
C GLY A 52 -8.27 3.06 -16.36
N ALA A 53 -7.22 2.52 -15.74
CA ALA A 53 -6.88 1.11 -15.90
C ALA A 53 -7.87 0.22 -15.16
N ARG A 54 -8.47 -0.77 -15.84
CA ARG A 54 -9.23 -1.87 -15.22
C ARG A 54 -8.27 -3.01 -14.88
N ILE A 55 -8.18 -3.35 -13.61
CA ILE A 55 -7.10 -4.19 -13.06
C ILE A 55 -7.68 -5.43 -12.41
N ASN A 56 -7.38 -6.60 -12.99
CA ASN A 56 -7.52 -7.89 -12.31
C ASN A 56 -6.18 -8.40 -11.77
N ARG A 57 -5.11 -8.17 -12.54
CA ARG A 57 -3.73 -8.51 -12.23
C ARG A 57 -2.82 -7.37 -12.60
N VAL A 58 -1.76 -7.17 -11.82
CA VAL A 58 -0.74 -6.15 -12.05
C VAL A 58 0.56 -6.79 -12.51
N PHE A 59 1.28 -6.10 -13.38
CA PHE A 59 2.68 -6.34 -13.68
C PHE A 59 3.47 -5.10 -13.32
N MET A 60 4.49 -5.26 -12.48
CA MET A 60 5.34 -4.18 -12.02
C MET A 60 6.80 -4.60 -12.03
N VAL A 61 7.69 -3.65 -12.28
CA VAL A 61 9.12 -3.82 -12.08
C VAL A 61 9.62 -2.70 -11.19
N GLY A 62 10.48 -3.04 -10.22
CA GLY A 62 11.04 -2.06 -9.29
C GLY A 62 12.21 -2.63 -8.50
N THR A 63 12.75 -1.81 -7.61
CA THR A 63 13.83 -2.21 -6.70
C THR A 63 13.22 -2.84 -5.46
N LEU A 64 13.64 -4.05 -5.14
CA LEU A 64 13.39 -4.68 -3.86
C LEU A 64 14.52 -4.29 -2.92
N THR A 65 14.17 -3.61 -1.84
CA THR A 65 15.10 -3.10 -0.82
C THR A 65 15.07 -3.94 0.45
N GLU A 66 13.88 -4.39 0.82
CA GLU A 66 13.60 -5.05 2.10
C GLU A 66 12.71 -6.29 1.86
N ILE A 67 12.89 -7.31 2.70
CA ILE A 67 12.06 -8.51 2.70
C ILE A 67 11.79 -8.88 4.14
N ASP A 68 10.59 -8.57 4.60
CA ASP A 68 10.10 -8.99 5.89
C ASP A 68 9.38 -10.32 5.78
N GLU A 69 9.70 -11.21 6.71
CA GLU A 69 9.16 -12.55 6.72
C GLU A 69 7.92 -12.57 7.59
N ILE A 70 6.79 -12.80 6.93
CA ILE A 70 5.51 -12.61 7.57
C ILE A 70 4.74 -13.93 7.61
N GLY A 71 4.62 -14.49 8.81
CA GLY A 71 3.74 -15.60 9.15
C GLY A 71 4.51 -16.90 9.05
N GLY A 72 4.70 -17.61 10.15
CA GLY A 72 5.51 -18.83 10.22
C GLY A 72 5.11 -19.97 9.27
N ASP A 73 3.87 -19.96 8.75
CA ASP A 73 3.31 -21.14 8.06
C ASP A 73 2.96 -20.94 6.58
N SER A 74 3.22 -19.76 5.97
CA SER A 74 2.97 -19.60 4.53
C SER A 74 4.03 -18.76 3.83
N ASN A 75 5.18 -19.43 3.62
CA ASN A 75 6.23 -19.01 2.71
C ASN A 75 5.70 -18.88 1.27
N PHE A 76 5.07 -17.74 0.93
CA PHE A 76 4.65 -17.41 -0.43
C PHE A 76 5.80 -17.08 -1.38
N ILE A 77 7.04 -17.34 -0.97
CA ILE A 77 8.16 -17.41 -1.87
C ILE A 77 8.75 -18.81 -1.71
N LYS A 78 8.48 -19.69 -2.69
CA LYS A 78 9.02 -21.05 -2.75
C LYS A 78 10.50 -20.99 -2.40
N GLY A 79 10.90 -21.57 -1.26
CA GLY A 79 12.06 -21.18 -0.44
C GLY A 79 13.43 -21.02 -1.12
N ARG A 80 13.61 -21.51 -2.36
CA ARG A 80 14.79 -21.21 -3.17
C ARG A 80 14.79 -19.78 -3.72
N LEU A 81 13.67 -19.32 -4.26
CA LEU A 81 13.55 -17.96 -4.81
C LEU A 81 13.69 -16.91 -3.69
N ALA A 82 13.16 -17.18 -2.50
CA ALA A 82 13.25 -16.28 -1.35
C ALA A 82 14.72 -16.08 -0.93
N LYS A 83 15.46 -17.18 -0.78
CA LYS A 83 16.86 -17.16 -0.39
C LYS A 83 17.72 -16.43 -1.41
N THR A 84 17.54 -16.70 -2.71
CA THR A 84 18.30 -16.04 -3.78
C THR A 84 18.04 -14.54 -3.81
N ILE A 85 16.77 -14.12 -3.65
CA ILE A 85 16.43 -12.69 -3.63
C ILE A 85 17.03 -12.02 -2.38
N ARG A 86 16.94 -12.64 -1.20
CA ARG A 86 17.52 -12.10 0.05
C ARG A 86 19.02 -11.83 -0.04
N GLN A 87 19.77 -12.71 -0.71
CA GLN A 87 21.22 -12.56 -0.87
C GLN A 87 21.64 -11.49 -1.89
N ALA A 88 20.69 -10.98 -2.68
CA ALA A 88 20.94 -10.05 -3.77
C ALA A 88 20.36 -8.64 -3.51
N LEU A 89 19.91 -8.32 -2.29
CA LEU A 89 19.36 -7.01 -2.00
C LEU A 89 20.45 -5.92 -1.97
N PRO A 90 20.21 -4.75 -2.58
CA PRO A 90 19.04 -4.38 -3.38
C PRO A 90 19.02 -5.07 -4.76
N ALA A 91 17.86 -5.57 -5.19
CA ALA A 91 17.69 -6.27 -6.47
C ALA A 91 16.56 -5.67 -7.30
N PHE A 92 16.70 -5.61 -8.63
CA PHE A 92 15.55 -5.35 -9.50
C PHE A 92 14.68 -6.59 -9.60
N VAL A 93 13.38 -6.43 -9.40
CA VAL A 93 12.42 -7.53 -9.46
C VAL A 93 11.23 -7.18 -10.33
N ALA A 94 10.78 -8.16 -11.11
CA ALA A 94 9.50 -8.15 -11.81
C ALA A 94 8.47 -8.95 -11.01
N ILE A 95 7.31 -8.35 -10.78
CA ILE A 95 6.23 -8.91 -9.97
C ILE A 95 4.97 -9.00 -10.84
N VAL A 96 4.34 -10.18 -10.85
CA VAL A 96 2.96 -10.36 -11.29
C VAL A 96 2.13 -10.74 -10.09
N GLY A 97 0.99 -10.09 -9.89
CA GLY A 97 0.14 -10.41 -8.74
C GLY A 97 -1.26 -9.82 -8.80
N LYS A 98 -2.04 -10.11 -7.77
CA LYS A 98 -3.37 -9.53 -7.58
C LYS A 98 -3.27 -8.30 -6.69
N PRO A 99 -3.78 -7.14 -7.10
CA PRO A 99 -3.85 -5.99 -6.21
C PRO A 99 -4.86 -6.29 -5.09
N ASN A 100 -4.59 -5.76 -3.91
CA ASN A 100 -5.48 -5.81 -2.77
C ASN A 100 -5.54 -4.42 -2.15
N ILE A 101 -6.73 -3.83 -2.13
CA ILE A 101 -6.99 -2.51 -1.59
C ILE A 101 -7.62 -2.70 -0.22
N TYR A 102 -6.91 -2.29 0.81
CA TYR A 102 -7.36 -2.35 2.19
C TYR A 102 -7.72 -0.94 2.66
N LYS A 103 -8.93 -0.77 3.20
CA LYS A 103 -9.39 0.49 3.81
C LYS A 103 -9.56 0.26 5.31
N PRO A 104 -8.64 0.80 6.15
CA PRO A 104 -8.80 0.74 7.60
C PRO A 104 -9.96 1.62 8.08
N LYS A 105 -10.41 1.38 9.31
CA LYS A 105 -11.47 2.18 9.95
C LYS A 105 -11.01 3.62 10.25
N ASP A 106 -9.71 3.83 10.43
CA ASP A 106 -9.11 5.13 10.77
C ASP A 106 -8.90 6.04 9.55
N GLY A 107 -9.40 5.62 8.37
CA GLY A 107 -9.26 6.35 7.12
C GLY A 107 -8.04 5.93 6.30
N GLY A 108 -7.99 6.40 5.05
CA GLY A 108 -6.95 6.04 4.08
C GLY A 108 -7.27 4.79 3.25
N SER A 109 -6.40 4.51 2.30
CA SER A 109 -6.46 3.31 1.46
C SER A 109 -5.04 2.81 1.21
N TYR A 110 -4.81 1.54 1.48
CA TYR A 110 -3.52 0.89 1.31
C TYR A 110 -3.61 -0.14 0.21
N THR A 111 -2.70 -0.05 -0.76
CA THR A 111 -2.63 -1.01 -1.85
C THR A 111 -1.46 -1.94 -1.65
N SER A 112 -1.74 -3.24 -1.62
CA SER A 112 -0.76 -4.31 -1.58
C SER A 112 -0.89 -5.19 -2.80
N ILE A 113 0.13 -5.99 -3.10
CA ILE A 113 0.09 -6.98 -4.17
C ILE A 113 0.25 -8.35 -3.52
N ARG A 114 -0.69 -9.26 -3.79
CA ARG A 114 -0.48 -10.68 -3.55
C ARG A 114 0.35 -11.23 -4.71
N PRO A 115 1.64 -11.54 -4.53
CA PRO A 115 2.47 -12.00 -5.62
C PRO A 115 1.99 -13.39 -6.11
N GLU A 116 1.83 -13.53 -7.41
CA GLU A 116 1.68 -14.82 -8.12
C GLU A 116 3.05 -15.29 -8.65
N SER A 117 3.91 -14.34 -9.04
CA SER A 117 5.28 -14.59 -9.52
C SER A 117 6.18 -13.40 -9.19
N VAL A 118 7.42 -13.70 -8.81
CA VAL A 118 8.49 -12.73 -8.59
C VAL A 118 9.74 -13.24 -9.31
N GLN A 119 10.44 -12.39 -10.05
CA GLN A 119 11.68 -12.74 -10.74
C GLN A 119 12.70 -11.61 -10.59
N ILE A 120 13.97 -11.96 -10.33
CA ILE A 120 15.07 -11.00 -10.40
C ILE A 120 15.29 -10.67 -11.87
N VAL A 121 15.46 -9.39 -12.19
CA VAL A 121 15.66 -8.89 -13.55
C VAL A 121 16.87 -7.96 -13.63
N ASP A 122 17.30 -7.64 -14.84
CA ASP A 122 18.38 -6.70 -15.09
C ASP A 122 17.87 -5.28 -15.37
N LEU A 123 18.80 -4.33 -15.51
CA LEU A 123 18.47 -2.93 -15.82
C LEU A 123 17.71 -2.79 -17.14
N LYS A 124 18.04 -3.63 -18.14
CA LYS A 124 17.37 -3.62 -19.45
C LYS A 124 15.88 -3.93 -19.33
N ALA A 125 15.50 -4.89 -18.48
CA ALA A 125 14.10 -5.19 -18.21
C ALA A 125 13.39 -4.02 -17.52
N VAL A 126 14.06 -3.28 -16.62
CA VAL A 126 13.52 -2.07 -15.96
C VAL A 126 13.26 -0.97 -16.99
N GLU A 127 14.20 -0.72 -17.91
CA GLU A 127 14.07 0.27 -18.98
C GLU A 127 12.91 -0.09 -19.93
N MET A 128 12.84 -1.36 -20.35
CA MET A 128 11.75 -1.85 -21.20
C MET A 128 10.39 -1.74 -20.50
N PHE A 129 10.33 -2.11 -19.22
CA PHE A 129 9.11 -1.95 -18.43
C PHE A 129 8.69 -0.48 -18.34
N THR A 130 9.63 0.42 -18.06
CA THR A 130 9.36 1.86 -17.94
C THR A 130 8.82 2.43 -19.25
N ALA A 131 9.47 2.12 -20.37
CA ALA A 131 9.05 2.61 -21.69
C ALA A 131 7.65 2.10 -22.09
N GLU A 132 7.40 0.79 -21.96
CA GLU A 132 6.10 0.21 -22.33
C GLU A 132 5.00 0.68 -21.37
N THR A 133 5.27 0.77 -20.07
CA THR A 133 4.30 1.25 -19.08
C THR A 133 3.95 2.71 -19.32
N ALA A 134 4.93 3.56 -19.63
CA ALA A 134 4.69 4.96 -19.99
C ALA A 134 3.79 5.07 -21.23
N LYS A 135 4.08 4.32 -22.29
CA LYS A 135 3.25 4.29 -23.51
C LYS A 135 1.81 3.92 -23.20
N ARG A 136 1.59 2.82 -22.49
CA ARG A 136 0.24 2.35 -22.11
C ARG A 136 -0.48 3.35 -21.21
N THR A 137 0.23 3.98 -20.28
CA THR A 137 -0.34 4.98 -19.39
C THR A 137 -0.80 6.21 -20.16
N VAL A 138 -0.01 6.68 -21.14
CA VAL A 138 -0.40 7.79 -22.03
C VAL A 138 -1.61 7.43 -22.90
N GLU A 139 -1.68 6.19 -23.42
CA GLU A 139 -2.86 5.69 -24.14
C GLU A 139 -4.11 5.77 -23.24
N ARG A 140 -4.02 5.28 -21.99
CA ARG A 140 -5.12 5.36 -21.01
C ARG A 140 -5.53 6.79 -20.68
N ILE A 141 -4.56 7.67 -20.40
CA ILE A 141 -4.81 9.10 -20.14
C ILE A 141 -5.51 9.77 -21.33
N SER A 142 -5.15 9.38 -22.56
CA SER A 142 -5.77 9.93 -23.77
C SER A 142 -7.23 9.49 -23.91
N LEU A 143 -7.55 8.23 -23.58
CA LEU A 143 -8.92 7.74 -23.54
C LEU A 143 -9.73 8.41 -22.42
N LEU A 144 -9.13 8.55 -21.24
CA LEU A 144 -9.73 9.23 -20.10
C LEU A 144 -10.04 10.70 -20.41
N LYS A 145 -9.12 11.42 -21.06
CA LYS A 145 -9.36 12.80 -21.52
C LYS A 145 -10.58 12.89 -22.44
N LYS A 146 -10.71 11.96 -23.39
CA LYS A 146 -11.89 11.91 -24.29
C LYS A 146 -13.17 11.65 -23.49
N ALA A 147 -13.14 10.71 -22.55
CA ALA A 147 -14.28 10.38 -21.70
C ALA A 147 -14.74 11.51 -20.77
N ILE A 148 -13.83 12.41 -20.37
CA ILE A 148 -14.19 13.62 -19.61
C ILE A 148 -14.92 14.65 -20.49
N SER A 149 -14.52 14.77 -21.76
CA SER A 149 -15.13 15.71 -22.71
C SER A 149 -16.42 15.20 -23.34
N ASP A 150 -16.64 13.89 -23.34
CA ASP A 150 -17.70 13.22 -24.08
C ASP A 150 -18.54 12.34 -23.14
N SER A 151 -19.83 12.65 -22.98
CA SER A 151 -20.71 11.99 -22.01
C SER A 151 -20.97 10.51 -22.33
N ASN A 152 -20.67 10.07 -23.56
CA ASN A 152 -20.83 8.70 -24.02
C ASN A 152 -19.53 7.89 -23.84
N CYS A 153 -19.18 7.59 -22.60
CA CYS A 153 -18.05 6.71 -22.26
C CYS A 153 -18.50 5.45 -21.52
N SER A 154 -17.62 4.45 -21.44
CA SER A 154 -17.90 3.21 -20.71
C SER A 154 -18.18 3.46 -19.23
N GLU A 155 -19.07 2.66 -18.61
CA GLU A 155 -19.38 2.74 -17.18
C GLU A 155 -18.14 2.69 -16.28
N ASP A 156 -17.13 1.90 -16.65
CA ASP A 156 -15.85 1.82 -15.97
C ASP A 156 -15.12 3.19 -15.90
N LEU A 157 -15.16 3.96 -16.99
CA LEU A 157 -14.55 5.29 -17.05
C LEU A 157 -15.38 6.33 -16.31
N LYS A 158 -16.71 6.22 -16.35
CA LYS A 158 -17.59 7.07 -15.53
C LYS A 158 -17.31 6.87 -14.04
N LEU A 159 -17.15 5.62 -13.61
CA LEU A 159 -16.78 5.28 -12.24
C LEU A 159 -15.44 5.90 -11.85
N VAL A 160 -14.43 5.81 -12.71
CA VAL A 160 -13.10 6.41 -12.50
C VAL A 160 -13.19 7.93 -12.39
N ILE A 161 -13.92 8.59 -13.30
CA ILE A 161 -14.08 10.05 -13.30
C ILE A 161 -14.79 10.50 -12.02
N ALA A 162 -15.87 9.84 -11.63
CA ALA A 162 -16.62 10.15 -10.43
C ALA A 162 -15.79 9.94 -9.15
N ALA A 163 -14.96 8.89 -9.11
CA ALA A 163 -14.18 8.56 -7.92
C ALA A 163 -12.93 9.42 -7.74
N TYR A 164 -12.23 9.78 -8.82
CA TYR A 164 -10.92 10.42 -8.74
C TYR A 164 -10.90 11.88 -9.19
N ASN A 165 -11.90 12.35 -9.93
CA ASN A 165 -11.90 13.66 -10.60
C ASN A 165 -10.52 14.01 -11.21
N PRO A 166 -10.01 13.18 -12.14
CA PRO A 166 -8.60 13.17 -12.49
C PRO A 166 -8.18 14.42 -13.27
N ASN A 167 -7.11 15.07 -12.80
CA ASN A 167 -6.43 16.13 -13.56
C ASN A 167 -5.48 15.50 -14.60
N ILE A 168 -5.78 15.72 -15.88
CA ILE A 168 -5.02 15.14 -16.99
C ILE A 168 -3.56 15.58 -17.01
N GLU A 169 -3.24 16.80 -16.58
CA GLU A 169 -1.86 17.29 -16.58
C GLU A 169 -1.04 16.66 -15.46
N ASP A 170 -1.64 16.48 -14.28
CA ASP A 170 -1.00 15.79 -13.15
C ASP A 170 -0.69 14.33 -13.51
N LEU A 171 -1.62 13.63 -14.17
CA LEU A 171 -1.38 12.26 -14.64
C LEU A 171 -0.25 12.19 -15.68
N LYS A 172 -0.12 13.17 -16.57
CA LYS A 172 1.02 13.25 -17.51
C LYS A 172 2.32 13.53 -16.79
N ASN A 173 2.31 14.36 -15.74
CA ASN A 173 3.50 14.65 -14.95
C ASN A 173 4.06 13.38 -14.30
N VAL A 174 3.20 12.49 -13.78
CA VAL A 174 3.62 11.18 -13.27
C VAL A 174 4.40 10.39 -14.33
N VAL A 175 3.91 10.36 -15.58
CA VAL A 175 4.60 9.67 -16.67
C VAL A 175 5.92 10.36 -17.02
N ARG A 176 5.96 11.70 -17.07
CA ARG A 176 7.18 12.46 -17.39
C ARG A 176 8.26 12.24 -16.34
N VAL A 177 7.91 12.18 -15.06
CA VAL A 177 8.82 11.86 -13.96
C VAL A 177 9.32 10.41 -14.11
N ALA A 178 8.43 9.45 -14.37
CA ALA A 178 8.80 8.05 -14.49
C ALA A 178 9.79 7.76 -15.63
N ILE A 179 9.74 8.52 -16.72
CA ILE A 179 10.68 8.41 -17.85
C ILE A 179 11.90 9.35 -17.73
N GLY A 180 12.07 10.01 -16.58
CA GLY A 180 13.22 10.89 -16.32
C GLY A 180 13.23 12.22 -17.09
N LYS A 181 12.10 12.64 -17.69
CA LYS A 181 12.00 13.93 -18.40
C LYS A 181 11.90 15.13 -17.47
N ILE A 182 11.42 14.92 -16.26
CA ILE A 182 11.27 15.95 -15.23
C ILE A 182 11.74 15.36 -13.91
N SER A 183 12.53 16.10 -13.15
CA SER A 183 12.89 15.71 -11.79
C SER A 183 11.64 15.72 -10.91
N PRO A 184 11.50 14.82 -9.92
CA PRO A 184 10.32 14.75 -9.04
C PRO A 184 10.07 16.02 -8.20
N ASN A 185 10.82 17.10 -8.42
CA ASN A 185 10.80 18.34 -7.66
C ASN A 185 10.59 19.63 -8.50
N THR A 186 10.31 19.53 -9.80
CA THR A 186 10.10 20.71 -10.65
C THR A 186 8.61 21.05 -10.75
N ASN A 187 8.09 21.81 -9.79
CA ASN A 187 6.79 22.45 -9.92
C ASN A 187 6.93 23.76 -10.71
N SER A 188 6.25 23.86 -11.85
CA SER A 188 6.05 25.10 -12.61
C SER A 188 5.13 26.04 -11.83
N GLN A 189 5.64 27.19 -11.39
CA GLN A 189 4.83 28.29 -10.87
C GLN A 189 4.19 29.07 -12.03
N THR A 190 2.88 29.30 -11.96
CA THR A 190 2.24 30.49 -12.58
C THR A 190 1.67 31.30 -11.41
N THR A 191 2.15 32.53 -11.31
CA THR A 191 1.97 33.47 -10.18
C THR A 191 0.63 34.19 -10.23
N THR A 192 -0.08 34.23 -9.10
CA THR A 192 -0.61 35.48 -8.54
C THR A 192 -0.55 35.41 -7.01
N ASN A 193 0.26 36.32 -6.47
CA ASN A 193 0.68 36.60 -5.10
C ASN A 193 -0.27 36.22 -3.94
N GLY A 194 0.31 35.57 -2.91
CA GLY A 194 -0.26 35.46 -1.58
C GLY A 194 0.15 34.19 -0.82
N ASP A 195 1.35 34.24 -0.21
CA ASP A 195 1.82 33.49 0.97
C ASP A 195 1.84 31.93 1.02
N GLY A 196 3.07 31.41 1.21
CA GLY A 196 3.35 30.33 2.17
C GLY A 196 3.06 28.87 1.83
N GLY A 197 4.11 28.15 1.37
CA GLY A 197 4.54 26.91 2.04
C GLY A 197 3.96 25.57 1.57
N GLY A 198 4.74 24.84 0.76
CA GLY A 198 4.37 23.56 0.15
C GLY A 198 4.14 22.40 1.12
N VAL A 199 3.08 21.64 0.80
CA VAL A 199 2.71 20.36 1.42
C VAL A 199 3.26 19.23 0.55
N LYS A 200 4.08 18.35 1.14
CA LYS A 200 4.51 17.09 0.52
C LYS A 200 4.06 15.92 1.38
N THR A 201 3.05 15.23 0.85
CA THR A 201 2.57 13.94 1.27
C THR A 201 3.31 12.86 0.49
N GLN A 202 3.82 11.85 1.19
CA GLN A 202 3.89 10.52 0.60
C GLN A 202 3.64 9.44 1.68
N PRO A 203 2.69 8.53 1.42
CA PRO A 203 2.33 7.42 2.32
C PRO A 203 3.21 6.19 2.09
N PRO A 204 3.58 5.46 3.16
CA PRO A 204 4.08 4.09 3.09
C PRO A 204 2.97 3.09 3.43
N ALA A 205 3.14 1.86 2.96
CA ALA A 205 2.56 0.64 3.51
C ALA A 205 3.29 -0.57 2.90
N PRO A 206 3.09 -1.78 3.41
CA PRO A 206 3.12 -2.18 4.80
C PRO A 206 3.96 -3.47 4.97
N ASP A 207 4.56 -3.60 6.14
CA ASP A 207 4.94 -4.90 6.67
C ASP A 207 3.67 -5.70 7.00
N LYS A 208 3.71 -7.03 6.89
CA LYS A 208 2.67 -7.84 7.53
C LYS A 208 3.22 -8.29 8.92
N GLY A 209 2.39 -8.89 9.78
CA GLY A 209 2.81 -9.40 11.09
C GLY A 209 2.98 -10.93 11.19
N VAL A 210 3.67 -11.43 12.22
CA VAL A 210 3.81 -12.89 12.46
C VAL A 210 3.29 -13.34 13.81
N SER A 211 2.76 -14.56 13.76
CA SER A 211 2.31 -15.55 14.76
C SER A 211 2.79 -15.37 16.21
N LYS A 212 1.92 -15.53 17.21
CA LYS A 212 1.35 -16.79 17.77
C LYS A 212 2.42 -17.76 18.30
N ASP A 213 2.54 -17.78 19.64
CA ASP A 213 2.57 -19.02 20.41
C ASP A 213 1.72 -18.85 21.68
N ALA A 214 0.96 -19.89 22.00
CA ALA A 214 0.02 -19.91 23.11
C ALA A 214 0.76 -20.24 24.41
N ALA A 215 1.24 -19.21 25.10
CA ALA A 215 1.52 -19.27 26.53
C ALA A 215 0.44 -18.47 27.27
N LYS A 216 -0.10 -19.03 28.35
CA LYS A 216 -1.14 -18.45 29.20
C LYS A 216 -0.65 -17.08 29.70
N VAL A 217 -1.14 -15.98 29.12
CA VAL A 217 -0.69 -14.61 29.46
C VAL A 217 -1.46 -14.14 30.70
N GLU A 218 -0.76 -14.09 31.83
CA GLU A 218 -1.22 -13.30 32.98
C GLU A 218 -1.21 -11.81 32.60
N PRO A 219 -2.23 -11.03 33.00
CA PRO A 219 -2.33 -9.63 32.64
C PRO A 219 -1.09 -8.84 33.14
N PRO A 220 -0.61 -7.85 32.36
CA PRO A 220 0.55 -7.06 32.72
C PRO A 220 0.30 -6.32 34.04
N LYS A 221 1.25 -6.38 34.97
CA LYS A 221 1.16 -5.71 36.28
C LYS A 221 1.13 -4.19 36.08
N ASP A 222 0.22 -3.49 36.76
CA ASP A 222 -0.01 -2.03 36.63
C ASP A 222 1.28 -1.18 36.77
N GLN A 223 2.26 -1.66 37.54
CA GLN A 223 3.57 -1.01 37.71
C GLN A 223 4.35 -0.82 36.39
N ASN A 224 4.21 -1.76 35.44
CA ASN A 224 4.91 -1.70 34.16
C ASN A 224 4.27 -0.68 33.21
N VAL A 225 2.96 -0.47 33.32
CA VAL A 225 2.20 0.52 32.53
C VAL A 225 2.63 1.93 32.92
N ILE A 226 2.73 2.20 34.22
CA ILE A 226 3.20 3.48 34.76
C ILE A 226 4.66 3.73 34.33
N SER A 227 5.52 2.73 34.46
CA SER A 227 6.94 2.84 34.08
C SER A 227 7.13 3.08 32.57
N ALA A 228 6.28 2.47 31.74
CA ALA A 228 6.28 2.70 30.29
C ALA A 228 5.78 4.12 29.95
N HIS A 229 4.76 4.63 30.65
CA HIS A 229 4.30 6.01 30.46
C HIS A 229 5.39 7.03 30.81
N THR A 230 6.08 6.88 31.95
CA THR A 230 7.21 7.75 32.32
C THR A 230 8.32 7.72 31.27
N LEU A 231 8.69 6.52 30.82
CA LEU A 231 9.69 6.36 29.76
C LEU A 231 9.27 7.06 28.46
N LEU A 232 8.00 6.93 28.06
CA LEU A 232 7.48 7.60 26.87
C LEU A 232 7.54 9.12 27.00
N LYS A 233 7.20 9.65 28.19
CA LYS A 233 7.24 11.08 28.48
C LYS A 233 8.66 11.64 28.37
N ASP A 234 9.63 10.94 28.95
CA ASP A 234 11.05 11.31 28.86
C ASP A 234 11.54 11.30 27.41
N MET A 235 11.15 10.29 26.64
CA MET A 235 11.52 10.18 25.22
C MET A 235 10.85 11.24 24.35
N CYS A 236 9.60 11.62 24.64
CA CYS A 236 8.91 12.72 23.95
C CYS A 236 9.54 14.08 24.29
N ALA A 237 10.04 14.27 25.50
CA ALA A 237 10.73 15.51 25.90
C ALA A 237 12.08 15.70 25.20
N LEU A 238 12.72 14.59 24.79
CA LEU A 238 14.01 14.58 24.08
C LEU A 238 13.87 14.62 22.56
N SER A 239 12.66 14.54 22.00
CA SER A 239 12.42 14.57 20.55
C SER A 239 11.97 15.96 20.07
N GLU A 240 12.50 16.40 18.92
CA GLU A 240 12.20 17.72 18.35
C GLU A 240 10.71 17.92 18.02
N ASP A 241 10.00 16.84 17.68
CA ASP A 241 8.58 16.86 17.33
C ASP A 241 7.64 16.51 18.50
N GLY A 242 8.20 16.26 19.69
CA GLY A 242 7.45 15.88 20.89
C GLY A 242 6.74 14.53 20.79
N THR A 243 7.17 13.66 19.87
CA THR A 243 6.61 12.32 19.66
C THR A 243 7.73 11.28 19.52
N VAL A 244 7.40 10.01 19.73
CA VAL A 244 8.36 8.91 19.70
C VAL A 244 7.85 7.85 18.72
N GLY A 245 8.74 7.35 17.86
CA GLY A 245 8.40 6.24 16.96
C GLY A 245 8.01 4.98 17.73
N GLY A 246 6.91 4.33 17.34
CA GLY A 246 6.39 3.14 18.01
C GLY A 246 7.40 1.99 18.06
N SER A 247 8.16 1.77 16.98
CA SER A 247 9.26 0.79 16.95
C SER A 247 10.39 1.13 17.92
N VAL A 248 10.82 2.40 17.94
CA VAL A 248 11.86 2.90 18.85
C VAL A 248 11.42 2.77 20.32
N PHE A 249 10.14 2.99 20.59
CA PHE A 249 9.58 2.82 21.91
C PHE A 249 9.51 1.35 22.34
N VAL A 250 9.13 0.44 21.44
CA VAL A 250 9.18 -1.02 21.66
C VAL A 250 10.61 -1.47 22.01
N ASP A 251 11.61 -1.04 21.23
CA ASP A 251 13.01 -1.37 21.48
C ASP A 251 13.47 -0.91 22.87
N ARG A 252 13.04 0.29 23.28
CA ARG A 252 13.38 0.86 24.59
C ARG A 252 12.67 0.16 25.75
N ILE A 253 11.41 -0.25 25.57
CA ILE A 253 10.68 -1.07 26.56
C ILE A 253 11.41 -2.41 26.79
N VAL A 254 11.85 -3.06 25.72
CA VAL A 254 12.58 -4.33 25.78
C VAL A 254 13.97 -4.15 26.41
N GLN A 255 14.71 -3.11 26.01
CA GLN A 255 16.02 -2.79 26.59
C GLN A 255 15.95 -2.49 28.09
N ARG A 256 14.89 -1.78 28.53
CA ARG A 256 14.64 -1.46 29.95
C ARG A 256 14.04 -2.64 30.73
N LYS A 257 13.81 -3.79 30.08
CA LYS A 257 13.19 -5.00 30.65
C LYS A 257 11.80 -4.74 31.26
N LEU A 258 11.05 -3.79 30.71
CA LEU A 258 9.67 -3.47 31.14
C LEU A 258 8.66 -4.48 30.58
N ALA A 259 8.96 -5.06 29.41
CA ALA A 259 8.22 -6.16 28.79
C ALA A 259 9.16 -6.96 27.85
N SER A 260 8.76 -8.19 27.49
CA SER A 260 9.41 -8.94 26.41
C SER A 260 9.02 -8.37 25.04
N ALA A 261 9.74 -8.74 23.98
CA ALA A 261 9.39 -8.34 22.61
C ALA A 261 7.93 -8.71 22.26
N ASP A 262 7.47 -9.88 22.71
CA ASP A 262 6.12 -10.39 22.45
C ASP A 262 5.02 -9.67 23.25
N THR A 263 5.38 -9.00 24.35
CA THR A 263 4.42 -8.33 25.26
C THR A 263 4.54 -6.82 25.25
N ALA A 264 5.56 -6.24 24.59
CA ALA A 264 5.79 -4.81 24.51
C ALA A 264 4.63 -4.07 23.82
N LEU A 265 4.07 -4.61 22.74
CA LEU A 265 2.90 -4.03 22.07
C LEU A 265 1.66 -4.09 22.93
N THR A 266 1.47 -5.16 23.70
CA THR A 266 0.36 -5.28 24.67
C THR A 266 0.51 -4.24 25.78
N LEU A 267 1.73 -4.00 26.27
CA LEU A 267 2.01 -2.97 27.26
C LEU A 267 1.73 -1.56 26.71
N ILE A 268 2.15 -1.26 25.48
CA ILE A 268 1.84 0.01 24.80
C ILE A 268 0.33 0.17 24.65
N LYS A 269 -0.37 -0.89 24.24
CA LYS A 269 -1.83 -0.89 24.14
C LYS A 269 -2.48 -0.58 25.49
N SER A 270 -2.00 -1.19 26.59
CA SER A 270 -2.51 -0.87 27.93
C SER A 270 -2.26 0.58 28.35
N VAL A 271 -1.11 1.17 28.01
CA VAL A 271 -0.83 2.60 28.25
C VAL A 271 -1.81 3.50 27.48
N MET A 272 -2.17 3.13 26.24
CA MET A 272 -3.14 3.88 25.42
C MET A 272 -4.59 3.67 25.90
N ASP A 273 -4.98 2.45 26.23
CA ASP A 273 -6.32 2.12 26.73
C ASP A 273 -6.61 2.81 28.08
N GLN A 274 -5.56 3.06 28.89
CA GLN A 274 -5.65 3.86 30.12
C GLN A 274 -5.59 5.38 29.89
N GLY A 275 -5.51 5.84 28.63
CA GLY A 275 -5.50 7.26 28.28
C GLY A 275 -4.20 7.98 28.64
N LEU A 276 -3.11 7.26 28.92
CA LEU A 276 -1.82 7.82 29.31
C LEU A 276 -0.95 8.18 28.08
N ALA A 277 -1.31 7.69 26.90
CA ALA A 277 -0.65 8.01 25.64
C ALA A 277 -1.66 7.99 24.48
N TYR A 278 -1.35 8.72 23.42
CA TYR A 278 -2.13 8.72 22.18
C TYR A 278 -1.21 8.78 20.97
N GLU A 279 -1.77 8.45 19.80
CA GLU A 279 -1.04 8.37 18.54
C GLU A 279 -1.47 9.52 17.62
N PRO A 280 -0.81 10.70 17.68
CA PRO A 280 -1.16 11.84 16.82
C PRO A 280 -0.92 11.59 15.33
N LYS A 281 -0.01 10.67 14.98
CA LYS A 281 0.33 10.26 13.61
C LYS A 281 0.71 8.79 13.61
N MET A 282 0.38 8.06 12.54
CA MET A 282 0.66 6.62 12.45
C MET A 282 2.14 6.31 12.69
N GLY A 283 2.40 5.41 13.62
CA GLY A 283 3.71 5.02 14.11
C GLY A 283 4.38 6.01 15.07
N ARG A 284 3.71 7.09 15.53
CA ARG A 284 4.28 8.08 16.47
C ARG A 284 3.42 8.23 17.70
N LEU A 285 3.95 7.82 18.84
CA LEU A 285 3.33 7.89 20.15
C LEU A 285 3.66 9.21 20.84
N LYS A 286 2.69 9.77 21.54
CA LYS A 286 2.86 10.92 22.41
C LYS A 286 2.28 10.63 23.78
N ALA A 287 3.06 10.91 24.83
CA ALA A 287 2.56 10.84 26.20
C ALA A 287 1.53 11.95 26.44
N VAL A 288 0.45 11.63 27.15
CA VAL A 288 -0.46 12.65 27.72
C VAL A 288 0.29 13.31 28.89
N ALA A 289 0.19 14.63 29.00
CA ALA A 289 0.97 15.43 29.95
C ALA A 289 0.65 15.08 31.41
#